data_AF-A0AAU9SS33-F1
#
_entry.id   AF-A0AAU9SS33-F1
#
_cell.length_a   1.000
_cell.length_b   1.000
_cell.length_c   1.000
_cell.angle_alpha   90.00
_cell.angle_beta   90.00
_cell.angle_gamma   90.00
#
_symmetry.space_group_name_H-M   'P 1'
#
loop_
_entity.id
_entity.type
_entity.pdbx_description
1 polymer ?
#
loop_
_entity_poly.entity_id
_entity_poly.type
_entity_poly.pdbx_seq_one_letter_code
_entity_poly.pdbx_strand_id
1 'polypeptide(L)'
;MAATLMNRAVSRTETIGAFRLSLNLLRNFSAQASPPIENPSSDPVKPKRKKKKNLIEVAQFLPNWGIGYHMAKAHWNGISYEITKINLYKDGRHGKAWGIVHKDGLRAAEAPKKISGVHKRCWKYIPNLSKTAATATNSATPEVQAA
;
A
#
# COMPACT_ATOMS: atom_id res chain seq x y z
N MET A 1 16.79 56.73 16.06
CA MET A 1 18.16 56.28 15.77
C MET A 1 18.10 54.92 15.09
N ALA A 2 18.69 54.84 13.90
CA ALA A 2 19.09 53.72 13.03
C ALA A 2 18.53 52.29 13.20
N ALA A 3 18.11 51.72 12.06
CA ALA A 3 17.86 50.30 11.82
C ALA A 3 19.14 49.56 11.38
N THR A 4 19.25 48.26 11.66
CA THR A 4 20.13 47.33 10.93
C THR A 4 19.50 45.94 10.78
N LEU A 5 19.23 45.58 9.52
CA LEU A 5 19.02 44.24 9.00
C LEU A 5 20.39 43.57 8.80
N MET A 6 20.49 42.26 9.04
CA MET A 6 21.59 41.46 8.48
C MET A 6 21.10 40.07 8.04
N ASN A 7 21.19 39.87 6.73
CA ASN A 7 21.06 38.63 5.97
C ASN A 7 22.43 37.94 5.86
N ARG A 8 22.42 36.68 5.37
CA ARG A 8 23.52 35.90 4.70
C ARG A 8 24.31 34.97 5.65
N ALA A 9 24.68 33.73 5.32
CA ALA A 9 24.72 32.98 4.05
C ALA A 9 24.57 31.47 4.28
N VAL A 10 24.07 30.79 3.25
CA VAL A 10 24.19 29.35 2.99
C VAL A 10 25.61 29.04 2.52
N SER A 11 26.20 27.96 3.05
CA SER A 11 27.39 27.32 2.46
C SER A 11 27.05 25.85 2.19
N ARG A 12 26.86 25.51 0.91
CA ARG A 12 26.91 24.16 0.35
C ARG A 12 28.16 24.06 -0.52
N THR A 13 29.01 23.08 -0.27
CA THR A 13 30.03 22.55 -1.19
C THR A 13 30.36 21.13 -0.69
N GLU A 14 29.81 20.08 -1.30
CA GLU A 14 30.42 19.33 -2.42
C GLU A 14 31.77 18.69 -2.02
N THR A 15 31.73 17.42 -1.62
CA THR A 15 32.89 16.52 -1.67
C THR A 15 32.53 15.29 -2.49
N ILE A 16 32.77 15.43 -3.79
CA ILE A 16 32.85 14.34 -4.77
C ILE A 16 34.29 13.81 -4.76
N GLY A 17 34.44 12.48 -4.70
CA GLY A 17 35.68 11.77 -5.02
C GLY A 17 36.09 10.80 -3.92
N ALA A 18 36.56 9.58 -4.18
CA ALA A 18 36.76 8.87 -5.43
C ALA A 18 36.98 7.39 -5.06
N PHE A 19 35.99 6.52 -5.27
CA PHE A 19 36.25 5.07 -5.29
C PHE A 19 36.55 4.66 -6.74
N ARG A 20 37.79 4.87 -7.16
CA ARG A 20 38.38 4.23 -8.34
C ARG A 20 38.69 2.78 -7.97
N LEU A 21 37.76 1.87 -8.25
CA LEU A 21 38.05 0.43 -8.26
C LEU A 21 38.33 0.03 -9.71
N SER A 22 39.60 -0.26 -9.96
CA SER A 22 40.12 -0.80 -11.21
C SER A 22 39.50 -2.17 -11.48
N LEU A 23 38.79 -2.31 -12.59
CA LEU A 23 38.36 -3.60 -13.14
C LEU A 23 39.22 -3.91 -14.37
N ASN A 24 40.45 -4.37 -14.14
CA ASN A 24 41.16 -5.12 -15.16
C ASN A 24 40.92 -6.60 -14.85
N LEU A 25 40.20 -7.30 -15.72
CA LEU A 25 40.60 -8.65 -16.15
C LEU A 25 39.81 -9.08 -17.40
N LEU A 26 40.58 -9.32 -18.46
CA LEU A 26 40.17 -9.83 -19.75
C LEU A 26 39.49 -11.20 -19.64
N ARG A 27 38.46 -11.47 -20.45
CA ARG A 27 38.42 -12.70 -21.25
C ARG A 27 37.39 -12.63 -22.38
N ASN A 28 37.93 -12.46 -23.59
CA ASN A 28 37.29 -12.81 -24.84
C ASN A 28 37.14 -14.34 -24.89
N PHE A 29 35.91 -14.85 -24.99
CA PHE A 29 35.64 -16.23 -25.41
C PHE A 29 34.55 -16.21 -26.47
N SER A 30 34.99 -16.44 -27.70
CA SER A 30 34.16 -16.88 -28.81
C SER A 30 33.76 -18.34 -28.56
N ALA A 31 32.45 -18.63 -28.60
CA ALA A 31 31.95 -20.00 -28.75
C ALA A 31 30.55 -19.97 -29.40
N GLN A 32 30.42 -20.76 -30.44
CA GLN A 32 29.31 -20.84 -31.39
C GLN A 32 28.18 -21.78 -30.90
N ALA A 33 27.02 -21.60 -31.52
CA ALA A 33 25.68 -22.12 -31.24
C ALA A 33 25.49 -23.62 -30.91
N SER A 34 24.50 -23.91 -30.04
CA SER A 34 23.45 -24.94 -30.17
C SER A 34 22.39 -24.78 -29.07
N PRO A 35 21.08 -25.06 -29.31
CA PRO A 35 20.01 -24.86 -28.32
C PRO A 35 19.81 -26.12 -27.45
N PRO A 36 19.58 -25.98 -26.13
CA PRO A 36 18.98 -27.05 -25.34
C PRO A 36 17.54 -26.67 -24.94
N ILE A 37 16.60 -27.39 -25.55
CA ILE A 37 15.40 -28.02 -24.98
C ILE A 37 14.81 -27.36 -23.71
N GLU A 38 13.57 -26.90 -23.85
CA GLU A 38 12.69 -26.48 -22.77
C GLU A 38 12.44 -27.62 -21.78
N ASN A 39 13.06 -27.54 -20.60
CA ASN A 39 12.59 -28.22 -19.41
C ASN A 39 11.88 -27.17 -18.53
N PRO A 40 10.59 -27.33 -18.19
CA PRO A 40 9.97 -26.52 -17.15
C PRO A 40 10.50 -26.99 -15.80
N SER A 41 11.67 -26.46 -15.40
CA SER A 41 12.18 -26.61 -14.03
C SER A 41 11.12 -26.04 -13.09
N SER A 42 10.45 -26.95 -12.39
CA SER A 42 9.47 -26.64 -11.35
C SER A 42 10.24 -26.25 -10.08
N ASP A 43 11.01 -25.18 -10.15
CA ASP A 43 11.61 -24.58 -8.97
C ASP A 43 10.52 -23.87 -8.17
N PRO A 44 10.33 -24.19 -6.88
CA PRO A 44 9.38 -23.46 -6.04
C PRO A 44 9.87 -22.02 -5.94
N VAL A 45 9.23 -21.13 -6.69
CA VAL A 45 9.51 -19.69 -6.68
C VAL A 45 9.31 -19.19 -5.26
N LYS A 46 10.42 -19.09 -4.52
CA LYS A 46 10.45 -18.51 -3.17
C LYS A 46 9.66 -17.20 -3.22
N PRO A 47 8.71 -16.95 -2.30
CA PRO A 47 7.83 -15.81 -2.41
C PRO A 47 8.66 -14.53 -2.43
N LYS A 48 8.76 -13.91 -3.61
CA LYS A 48 9.49 -12.65 -3.82
C LYS A 48 8.91 -11.65 -2.82
N ARG A 49 9.75 -11.18 -1.88
CA ARG A 49 9.34 -10.31 -0.75
C ARG A 49 8.37 -9.24 -1.26
N LYS A 50 7.10 -9.32 -0.85
CA LYS A 50 6.05 -8.42 -1.30
C LYS A 50 6.42 -7.01 -0.87
N LYS A 51 6.67 -6.12 -1.85
CA LYS A 51 6.94 -4.70 -1.57
C LYS A 51 5.76 -4.11 -0.81
N LYS A 52 6.02 -3.40 0.29
CA LYS A 52 4.97 -2.72 1.06
C LYS A 52 4.23 -1.72 0.16
N LYS A 53 2.92 -1.70 0.29
CA LYS A 53 2.01 -0.89 -0.53
C LYS A 53 1.44 0.29 0.25
N ASN A 54 1.02 1.29 -0.51
CA ASN A 54 0.25 2.45 -0.04
C ASN A 54 -1.25 2.10 0.03
N LEU A 55 -2.05 2.83 0.81
CA LEU A 55 -3.50 2.64 0.89
C LEU A 55 -4.17 2.69 -0.49
N ILE A 56 -3.79 3.65 -1.34
CA ILE A 56 -4.37 3.81 -2.68
C ILE A 56 -3.99 2.62 -3.58
N GLU A 57 -2.76 2.14 -3.49
CA GLU A 57 -2.33 0.95 -4.23
C GLU A 57 -3.07 -0.30 -3.75
N VAL A 58 -3.37 -0.42 -2.45
CA VAL A 58 -4.18 -1.53 -1.92
C VAL A 58 -5.62 -1.41 -2.41
N ALA A 59 -6.19 -0.20 -2.36
CA ALA A 59 -7.54 0.10 -2.84
C ALA A 59 -7.72 -0.17 -4.33
N GLN A 60 -6.69 0.09 -5.15
CA GLN A 60 -6.70 -0.19 -6.59
C GLN A 60 -6.92 -1.68 -6.91
N PHE A 61 -6.48 -2.59 -6.03
CA PHE A 61 -6.68 -4.04 -6.21
C PHE A 61 -8.08 -4.51 -5.79
N LEU A 62 -8.87 -3.64 -5.16
CA LEU A 62 -10.22 -3.97 -4.69
C LEU A 62 -11.27 -3.36 -5.64
N PRO A 63 -12.46 -4.00 -5.75
CA PRO A 63 -13.57 -3.40 -6.50
C PRO A 63 -13.98 -2.07 -5.85
N ASN A 64 -14.51 -1.16 -6.67
CA ASN A 64 -14.95 0.17 -6.24
C ASN A 64 -13.90 0.93 -5.42
N TRP A 65 -12.61 0.78 -5.76
CA TRP A 65 -11.50 1.40 -5.03
C TRP A 65 -11.46 1.06 -3.53
N GLY A 66 -11.97 -0.11 -3.14
CA GLY A 66 -11.97 -0.55 -1.75
C GLY A 66 -12.93 0.20 -0.83
N ILE A 67 -13.93 0.92 -1.37
CA ILE A 67 -15.01 1.53 -0.56
C ILE A 67 -15.82 0.42 0.14
N GLY A 68 -16.08 0.56 1.44
CA GLY A 68 -16.71 -0.44 2.30
C GLY A 68 -15.77 -1.53 2.82
N TYR A 69 -14.48 -1.50 2.46
CA TYR A 69 -13.49 -2.46 2.95
C TYR A 69 -12.66 -1.90 4.10
N HIS A 70 -12.17 -2.81 4.94
CA HIS A 70 -11.32 -2.48 6.06
C HIS A 70 -9.84 -2.56 5.70
N MET A 71 -9.11 -1.52 6.08
CA MET A 71 -7.68 -1.44 5.92
C MET A 71 -7.02 -0.99 7.21
N ALA A 72 -5.80 -1.47 7.45
CA ALA A 72 -5.01 -1.02 8.58
C ALA A 72 -3.55 -0.83 8.18
N LYS A 73 -2.82 -0.08 9.00
CA LYS A 73 -1.37 -0.09 8.91
C LYS A 73 -0.84 -1.40 9.50
N ALA A 74 0.29 -1.85 8.98
CA ALA A 74 0.90 -3.11 9.37
C ALA A 74 1.27 -3.19 10.86
N HIS A 75 1.57 -2.04 11.50
CA HIS A 75 1.93 -1.94 12.91
C HIS A 75 0.74 -1.58 13.82
N TRP A 76 -0.46 -1.42 13.27
CA TRP A 76 -1.65 -1.17 14.06
C TRP A 76 -2.29 -2.49 14.45
N ASN A 77 -2.58 -2.64 15.74
CA ASN A 77 -3.29 -3.76 16.32
C ASN A 77 -4.65 -3.25 16.82
N GLY A 78 -5.72 -3.97 16.51
CA GLY A 78 -7.07 -3.60 16.93
C GLY A 78 -7.64 -2.33 16.27
N ILE A 79 -6.91 -1.64 15.38
CA ILE A 79 -7.42 -0.43 14.71
C ILE A 79 -7.45 -0.64 13.20
N SER A 80 -8.63 -0.49 12.61
CA SER A 80 -8.84 -0.50 11.17
C SER A 80 -9.69 0.68 10.72
N TYR A 81 -9.59 1.03 9.45
CA TYR A 81 -10.43 2.04 8.82
C TYR A 81 -11.29 1.38 7.76
N GLU A 82 -12.60 1.61 7.81
CA GLU A 82 -13.52 1.32 6.72
C GLU A 82 -13.45 2.50 5.73
N ILE A 83 -13.07 2.24 4.48
CA ILE A 83 -12.94 3.30 3.48
C ILE A 83 -14.32 3.75 3.01
N THR A 84 -14.59 5.06 3.04
CA THR A 84 -15.87 5.62 2.57
C THR A 84 -15.71 6.40 1.27
N LYS A 85 -14.62 7.17 1.14
CA LYS A 85 -14.35 7.98 -0.03
C LYS A 85 -12.86 8.05 -0.31
N ILE A 86 -12.49 7.98 -1.59
CA ILE A 86 -11.13 8.25 -2.07
C ILE A 86 -11.21 9.37 -3.11
N ASN A 87 -10.32 10.33 -3.00
CA ASN A 87 -10.10 11.37 -4.00
C ASN A 87 -8.66 11.27 -4.51
N LEU A 88 -8.51 10.91 -5.77
CA LEU A 88 -7.22 10.67 -6.41
C LEU A 88 -6.67 11.97 -7.00
N TYR A 89 -5.34 12.06 -7.06
CA TYR A 89 -4.65 13.05 -7.87
C TYR A 89 -4.40 12.51 -9.29
N LYS A 90 -3.77 13.34 -10.14
CA LYS A 90 -3.51 13.04 -11.56
C LYS A 90 -2.84 11.68 -11.82
N ASP A 91 -1.94 11.24 -10.93
CA ASP A 91 -1.16 10.02 -11.14
C ASP A 91 -1.93 8.73 -10.79
N GLY A 92 -3.11 8.84 -10.16
CA GLY A 92 -3.89 7.69 -9.65
C GLY A 92 -3.26 6.91 -8.49
N ARG A 93 -1.97 7.11 -8.19
CA ARG A 93 -1.24 6.42 -7.10
C ARG A 93 -1.32 7.14 -5.76
N HIS A 94 -1.74 8.39 -5.78
CA HIS A 94 -1.78 9.29 -4.63
C HIS A 94 -3.14 9.94 -4.53
N GLY A 95 -3.52 10.32 -3.31
CA GLY A 95 -4.79 10.95 -3.07
C GLY A 95 -5.05 11.22 -1.60
N LYS A 96 -6.29 11.62 -1.33
CA LYS A 96 -6.87 11.74 0.00
C LYS A 96 -7.90 10.63 0.17
N ALA A 97 -7.98 10.08 1.37
CA ALA A 97 -8.99 9.09 1.71
C ALA A 97 -9.70 9.51 2.99
N TRP A 98 -10.97 9.15 3.07
CA TRP A 98 -11.82 9.28 4.25
C TRP A 98 -12.36 7.91 4.61
N GLY A 99 -12.59 7.72 5.90
CA GLY A 99 -13.07 6.44 6.41
C GLY A 99 -13.52 6.51 7.85
N ILE A 100 -14.21 5.47 8.28
CA ILE A 100 -14.70 5.30 9.64
C ILE A 100 -13.68 4.47 10.41
N VAL A 101 -13.35 4.90 11.63
CA VAL A 101 -12.44 4.16 12.50
C VAL A 101 -13.19 3.02 13.16
N HIS A 102 -12.65 1.82 13.05
CA HIS A 102 -13.05 0.64 13.80
C HIS A 102 -11.97 0.28 14.80
N LYS A 103 -12.36 0.15 16.07
CA LYS A 103 -11.50 -0.35 17.14
C LYS A 103 -12.03 -1.71 17.57
N ASP A 104 -11.21 -2.74 17.48
CA ASP A 104 -11.52 -4.14 17.84
C ASP A 104 -12.78 -4.67 17.12
N GLY A 105 -13.01 -4.20 15.89
CA GLY A 105 -14.19 -4.53 15.08
C GLY A 105 -15.39 -3.62 15.29
N LEU A 106 -15.44 -2.86 16.39
CA LEU A 106 -16.52 -1.94 16.70
C LEU A 106 -16.32 -0.58 16.03
N ARG A 107 -17.39 -0.02 15.48
CA ARG A 107 -17.41 1.35 14.95
C ARG A 107 -17.19 2.34 16.10
N ALA A 108 -16.02 2.99 16.10
CA ALA A 108 -15.66 3.97 17.12
C ALA A 108 -16.08 5.39 16.74
N ALA A 109 -16.37 5.63 15.46
CA ALA A 109 -16.81 6.92 14.94
C ALA A 109 -18.05 6.73 14.07
N GLU A 110 -19.01 7.64 14.21
CA GLU A 110 -20.20 7.70 13.35
C GLU A 110 -19.88 8.40 12.03
N ALA A 111 -19.08 9.48 12.08
CA ALA A 111 -18.75 10.29 10.92
C ALA A 111 -17.46 9.85 10.21
N PRO A 112 -17.41 9.90 8.86
CA PRO A 112 -16.19 9.66 8.10
C PRO A 112 -15.09 10.69 8.43
N LYS A 113 -13.94 10.22 8.91
CA LYS A 113 -12.78 11.05 9.19
C LYS A 113 -11.73 10.92 8.10
N LYS A 114 -11.00 12.00 7.83
CA LYS A 114 -9.85 11.96 6.93
C LYS A 114 -8.78 11.00 7.46
N ILE A 115 -8.40 10.02 6.64
CA ILE A 115 -7.37 9.05 6.98
C ILE A 115 -6.00 9.70 6.81
N SER A 116 -5.17 9.61 7.84
CA SER A 116 -3.82 10.18 7.84
C SER A 116 -2.78 9.17 7.37
N GLY A 117 -1.76 9.66 6.66
CA GLY A 117 -0.66 8.83 6.18
C GLY A 117 -1.06 7.84 5.09
N VAL A 118 -2.06 8.19 4.27
CA VAL A 118 -2.47 7.44 3.06
C VAL A 118 -1.25 7.08 2.21
N HIS A 119 -0.35 8.06 1.97
CA HIS A 119 0.84 7.86 1.14
C HIS A 119 1.89 6.89 1.71
N LYS A 120 1.80 6.53 3.00
CA LYS A 120 2.83 5.70 3.63
C LYS A 120 2.77 4.26 3.10
N ARG A 121 3.93 3.65 2.89
CA ARG A 121 4.06 2.25 2.43
C ARG A 121 3.99 1.28 3.60
N CYS A 122 2.87 1.26 4.30
CA CYS A 122 2.64 0.35 5.41
C CYS A 122 1.18 -0.09 5.53
N TRP A 123 0.39 0.08 4.49
CA TRP A 123 -1.01 -0.32 4.49
C TRP A 123 -1.17 -1.77 4.03
N LYS A 124 -2.12 -2.47 4.65
CA LYS A 124 -2.54 -3.81 4.30
C LYS A 124 -4.07 -3.87 4.30
N TYR A 125 -4.60 -4.65 3.37
CA TYR A 125 -5.99 -5.07 3.40
C TYR A 125 -6.21 -6.05 4.56
N ILE A 126 -7.30 -5.89 5.31
CA ILE A 126 -7.73 -6.86 6.31
C ILE A 126 -8.92 -7.63 5.72
N PRO A 127 -8.73 -8.88 5.27
CA PRO A 127 -9.85 -9.74 4.94
C PRO A 127 -10.69 -10.02 6.20
N ASN A 128 -12.00 -10.15 6.03
CA ASN A 128 -12.97 -10.62 7.04
C ASN A 128 -13.62 -9.60 7.98
N LEU A 129 -13.47 -8.28 7.78
CA LEU A 129 -14.25 -7.29 8.55
C LEU A 129 -15.46 -6.73 7.77
N SER A 130 -15.39 -6.71 6.43
CA SER A 130 -16.46 -6.14 5.59
C SER A 130 -17.68 -7.05 5.41
N LYS A 131 -17.59 -8.34 5.77
CA LYS A 131 -18.67 -9.31 5.55
C LYS A 131 -19.66 -9.45 6.71
N THR A 132 -19.43 -8.78 7.83
CA THR A 132 -20.38 -8.82 8.96
C THR A 132 -21.62 -7.97 8.70
N ALA A 133 -21.54 -6.92 7.87
CA ALA A 133 -22.72 -6.11 7.52
C ALA A 133 -23.60 -6.72 6.41
N ALA A 134 -23.05 -7.57 5.55
CA ALA A 134 -23.80 -8.15 4.42
C ALA A 134 -24.44 -9.51 4.72
N THR A 135 -24.10 -10.16 5.84
CA THR A 135 -24.64 -11.49 6.20
C THR A 135 -25.80 -11.42 7.19
N ALA A 136 -26.14 -10.24 7.71
CA ALA A 136 -27.20 -10.08 8.73
C ALA A 136 -28.59 -9.68 8.18
N THR A 137 -28.78 -9.56 6.86
CA THR A 137 -30.07 -9.07 6.29
C THR A 137 -30.79 -10.08 5.38
N ASN A 138 -30.21 -11.23 5.04
CA ASN A 138 -30.84 -12.19 4.11
C ASN A 138 -31.23 -13.53 4.75
N SER A 139 -31.62 -13.53 6.02
CA SER A 139 -32.16 -14.73 6.68
C SER A 139 -33.25 -14.35 7.68
N ALA A 140 -34.35 -13.81 7.17
CA ALA A 140 -35.63 -13.76 7.85
C ALA A 140 -36.71 -14.21 6.85
N THR A 141 -36.70 -15.49 6.54
CA THR A 141 -37.90 -16.18 6.03
C THR A 141 -38.71 -16.58 7.26
N PRO A 142 -39.90 -15.98 7.53
CA PRO A 142 -40.87 -16.66 8.36
C PRO A 142 -41.58 -17.68 7.47
N GLU A 143 -41.13 -18.92 7.63
CA GLU A 143 -41.95 -20.12 7.45
C GLU A 143 -43.25 -19.95 8.24
N VAL A 144 -44.40 -20.03 7.54
CA VAL A 144 -45.69 -20.34 8.17
C VAL A 144 -46.33 -21.43 7.31
N GLN A 145 -46.18 -22.67 7.77
CA GLN A 145 -46.99 -23.82 7.37
C GLN A 145 -48.21 -23.96 8.29
N ALA A 146 -49.19 -24.72 7.79
CA ALA A 146 -50.34 -25.35 8.47
C ALA A 146 -51.61 -24.48 8.60
N ALA A 147 -52.82 -24.96 8.34
CA ALA A 147 -53.34 -26.24 7.82
C ALA A 147 -54.78 -25.96 7.30
#